data_AF-A0A972D454-F1
#
_entry.id   AF-A0A972D454-F1
#
_cell.length_a   1.000
_cell.length_b   1.000
_cell.length_c   1.000
_cell.angle_alpha   90.00
_cell.angle_beta   90.00
_cell.angle_gamma   90.00
#
_symmetry.space_group_name_H-M   'P 1'
#
loop_
_entity.id
_entity.type
_entity.pdbx_description
1 polymer ?
#
loop_
_entity_poly.entity_id
_entity_poly.type
_entity_poly.pdbx_seq_one_letter_code
_entity_poly.pdbx_strand_id
1 'polypeptide(L)' 'VVTSSSGNAGASTAAYAARAGLECYVFVPASVPKDKLTQIRMYGAQVVQVGGQFSNAYHVAREIS' A
#
# COMPACT_ATOMS: atom_id res chain seq x y z
N VAL A 1 -8.81 4.80 3.03
CA VAL A 1 -7.96 5.20 1.87
C VAL A 1 -7.30 3.97 1.29
N VAL A 2 -7.38 3.77 -0.02
CA VAL A 2 -6.81 2.59 -0.70
C VAL A 2 -5.85 3.07 -1.79
N THR A 3 -4.69 2.42 -1.93
CA THR A 3 -3.74 2.71 -3.01
C THR A 3 -2.95 1.45 -3.41
N SER A 4 -2.38 1.47 -4.61
CA SER A 4 -1.50 0.42 -5.13
C SER A 4 -0.16 1.01 -5.52
N SER A 5 0.76 1.14 -4.56
CA SER A 5 2.13 1.61 -4.78
C SER A 5 3.07 1.16 -3.67
N SER A 6 4.22 0.62 -4.05
CA SER A 6 5.28 0.20 -3.11
C SER A 6 6.36 1.26 -2.88
N GLY A 7 6.19 2.49 -3.40
CA GLY A 7 7.20 3.55 -3.36
C GLY A 7 6.72 4.79 -2.62
N ASN A 8 7.35 5.94 -2.93
CA ASN A 8 7.07 7.22 -2.28
C ASN A 8 5.59 7.60 -2.33
N ALA A 9 4.88 7.31 -3.42
CA ALA A 9 3.45 7.59 -3.50
C ALA A 9 2.66 6.82 -2.42
N GLY A 10 2.94 5.52 -2.25
CA GLY A 10 2.32 4.71 -1.19
C GLY A 10 2.66 5.23 0.21
N ALA A 11 3.93 5.59 0.44
CA ALA A 11 4.37 6.13 1.73
C ALA A 11 3.74 7.49 2.04
N SER A 12 3.67 8.40 1.05
CA SER A 12 2.99 9.68 1.19
C SER A 12 1.50 9.50 1.49
N THR A 13 0.80 8.65 0.73
CA THR A 13 -0.61 8.36 0.98
C THR A 13 -0.83 7.83 2.40
N ALA A 14 0.02 6.91 2.86
CA ALA A 14 -0.03 6.39 4.24
C ALA A 14 0.19 7.50 5.28
N ALA A 15 1.18 8.36 5.08
CA ALA A 15 1.48 9.47 5.99
C ALA A 15 0.31 10.46 6.12
N TYR A 16 -0.29 10.86 4.99
CA TYR A 16 -1.42 11.78 4.99
C TYR A 16 -2.69 11.13 5.54
N ALA A 17 -2.94 9.85 5.25
CA ALA A 17 -4.07 9.13 5.83
C ALA A 17 -3.95 9.03 7.36
N ALA A 18 -2.77 8.69 7.87
CA ALA A 18 -2.49 8.64 9.29
C ALA A 18 -2.70 10.01 9.96
N ARG A 19 -2.19 11.08 9.33
CA ARG A 19 -2.38 12.45 9.84
C ARG A 19 -3.86 12.86 9.88
N ALA A 20 -4.67 12.37 8.94
CA ALA A 20 -6.10 12.61 8.87
C ALA A 20 -6.93 11.67 9.77
N GLY A 21 -6.31 10.71 10.46
CA GLY A 21 -7.03 9.71 11.26
C GLY A 21 -7.80 8.69 10.43
N LEU A 22 -7.38 8.45 9.18
CA LEU A 22 -8.03 7.53 8.25
C LEU A 22 -7.27 6.20 8.18
N GLU A 23 -8.00 5.10 8.06
CA GLU A 23 -7.40 3.81 7.73
C GLU A 23 -6.80 3.84 6.31
N CYS A 24 -5.63 3.22 6.14
CA CYS A 24 -4.92 3.15 4.88
C CYS A 24 -4.56 1.70 4.54
N TYR A 25 -4.96 1.24 3.35
CA TYR A 25 -4.58 -0.05 2.79
C TYR A 25 -3.73 0.18 1.54
N VAL A 26 -2.57 -0.48 1.50
CA VAL A 26 -1.60 -0.37 0.41
C VAL A 26 -1.37 -1.74 -0.20
N PHE A 27 -1.84 -1.91 -1.42
CA PHE A 27 -1.69 -3.15 -2.17
C PHE A 27 -0.38 -3.13 -2.96
N VAL A 28 0.42 -4.17 -2.83
CA VAL A 28 1.72 -4.30 -3.51
C VAL A 28 1.91 -5.73 -4.01
N PRO A 29 2.70 -5.96 -5.07
CA PRO A 29 3.08 -7.31 -5.45
C PRO A 29 3.85 -8.04 -4.34
N ALA A 30 3.66 -9.35 -4.23
CA ALA A 30 4.38 -10.19 -3.27
C ALA A 30 5.90 -10.21 -3.50
N SER A 31 6.36 -9.89 -4.71
CA SER A 31 7.78 -9.77 -5.07
C SER A 31 8.48 -8.54 -4.50
N VAL A 32 7.74 -7.56 -3.95
CA VAL A 32 8.34 -6.36 -3.39
C VAL A 32 9.14 -6.70 -2.12
N PRO A 33 10.43 -6.35 -2.05
CA PRO A 33 11.24 -6.58 -0.84
C PRO A 33 10.64 -5.88 0.38
N LYS A 34 10.65 -6.58 1.53
CA LYS A 34 10.05 -6.08 2.78
C LYS A 34 10.64 -4.74 3.21
N ASP A 35 11.93 -4.52 2.98
CA ASP A 35 12.64 -3.30 3.39
C ASP A 35 12.06 -2.06 2.71
N LYS A 36 11.60 -2.18 1.45
CA LYS A 36 10.93 -1.10 0.72
C LYS A 36 9.55 -0.76 1.28
N LEU A 37 8.92 -1.69 2.00
CA LEU A 37 7.59 -1.51 2.59
C LEU A 37 7.66 -0.91 3.99
N THR A 38 8.86 -0.80 4.58
CA THR A 38 9.07 -0.31 5.94
C THR A 38 8.49 1.09 6.13
N GLN A 39 8.77 2.03 5.21
CA GLN A 39 8.30 3.40 5.31
C GLN A 39 6.76 3.50 5.30
N ILE A 40 6.09 2.66 4.50
CA ILE A 40 4.64 2.61 4.41
C ILE A 40 4.04 2.09 5.74
N ARG A 41 4.62 1.01 6.27
CA ARG A 41 4.20 0.42 7.56
C ARG A 41 4.46 1.35 8.74
N MET A 42 5.53 2.15 8.70
CA MET A 42 5.85 3.12 9.76
C MET A 42 4.75 4.16 9.96
N TYR A 43 4.00 4.49 8.91
CA TYR A 43 2.83 5.38 9.00
C TYR A 43 1.54 4.64 9.41
N GLY A 44 1.61 3.36 9.80
CA GLY A 44 0.46 2.59 10.27
C GLY A 44 -0.45 2.05 9.16
N ALA A 45 -0.05 2.15 7.88
CA ALA A 45 -0.82 1.59 6.79
C ALA A 45 -0.72 0.06 6.76
N GLN A 46 -1.85 -0.58 6.45
CA GLN A 46 -1.98 -2.01 6.24
C GLN A 46 -1.46 -2.38 4.85
N VAL A 47 -0.30 -3.04 4.80
CA VAL A 47 0.30 -3.45 3.52
C VAL A 47 -0.17 -4.85 3.14
N VAL A 48 -0.90 -4.95 2.03
CA VAL A 48 -1.44 -6.21 1.50
C VAL A 48 -0.59 -6.65 0.32
N GLN A 49 0.09 -7.79 0.48
CA GLN A 49 0.91 -8.37 -0.59
C GLN A 49 0.06 -9.29 -1.47
N VAL A 50 -0.01 -8.98 -2.76
CA VAL A 50 -0.82 -9.69 -3.76
C VAL A 50 0.09 -10.54 -4.65
N GLY A 51 -0.24 -11.83 -4.77
CA GLY A 51 0.49 -12.76 -5.63
C GLY A 51 0.22 -12.53 -7.13
N GLY A 52 1.17 -12.97 -7.97
CA GLY A 52 1.06 -12.90 -9.43
C GLY A 52 1.64 -11.63 -10.03
N GLN A 53 1.05 -11.17 -11.15
CA GLN A 53 1.54 -10.01 -11.90
C GLN A 53 1.33 -8.71 -11.12
N PHE A 54 2.12 -7.69 -11.44
CA PHE A 54 2.03 -6.37 -10.79
C PHE A 54 0.62 -5.77 -10.89
N SER A 55 -0.03 -5.95 -12.04
CA SER A 55 -1.42 -5.53 -12.30
C SER A 55 -2.42 -6.09 -11.30
N ASN A 56 -2.18 -7.29 -10.74
CA ASN A 56 -3.08 -7.88 -9.76
C ASN A 56 -3.25 -7.00 -8.52
N ALA A 57 -2.16 -6.40 -8.01
CA ALA A 57 -2.23 -5.51 -6.86
C ALA A 57 -3.14 -4.30 -7.13
N TYR A 58 -3.09 -3.76 -8.36
CA TYR A 58 -3.97 -2.68 -8.79
C TYR A 58 -5.42 -3.13 -8.93
N HIS A 59 -5.69 -4.30 -9.51
CA HIS A 59 -7.04 -4.83 -9.66
C HIS A 59 -7.70 -5.10 -8.30
N VAL A 60 -6.99 -5.74 -7.38
CA VAL A 60 -7.49 -5.98 -6.01
C VAL A 60 -7.74 -4.65 -5.29
N ALA A 61 -6.83 -3.67 -5.40
CA ALA A 61 -7.04 -2.36 -4.82
C ALA A 61 -8.32 -1.69 -5.34
N ARG A 62 -8.63 -1.83 -6.64
CA ARG A 62 -9.85 -1.28 -7.25
C ARG A 62 -11.13 -1.97 -6.83
N GLU A 63 -11.11 -3.25 -6.50
CA GLU A 63 -12.30 -3.97 -6.03
C GLU A 63 -12.70 -3.56 -4.60
N ILE A 64 -11.73 -3.06 -3.82
CA ILE A 64 -11.90 -2.71 -2.40
C ILE A 64 -12.12 -1.20 -2.19
N SER A 65 -11.78 -0.37 -3.19
CA SER A 65 -11.92 1.10 -3.15
C SER A 65 -13.36 1.55 -3.38
#